data_AF-A0A2M7UZZ2-F1
#
_entry.id   AF-A0A2M7UZZ2-F1
#
_cell.length_a   1.000
_cell.length_b   1.000
_cell.length_c   1.000
_cell.angle_alpha   90.00
_cell.angle_beta   90.00
_cell.angle_gamma   90.00
#
_symmetry.space_group_name_H-M   'P 1'
#
loop_
_entity.id
_entity.type
_entity.pdbx_description
1 polymer ?
#
loop_
_entity_poly.entity_id
_entity_poly.type
_entity_poly.pdbx_seq_one_letter_code
_entity_poly.pdbx_strand_id
1 'polypeptide(L)'
;MFSNSKDPIDREVDEMLEMAKSGKFEPGIYNFCDRWCEKCKDTDKCFLFAQEEQRKTRKVSNGKINDDEEIFWDEIKHSFELTRRLIERGLREEGLDPQEVLKEAKKQKEWDDDADTRYDRVKCLILARKYMKEVHNFLDNFHRSRFQFYPEFGMEIDFSDIKDEIETINWYHTLLPVKIWRFLYEKESLKREKNEELRRLMAKDLPKYFHLVRKCIQKSKTAWQNLTKKRGELASVGSQFIDMLNKVKL
;
A
#
# COMPACT_ATOMS: atom_id res chain seq x y z
N MET A 1 17.27 -20.00 -22.59
CA MET A 1 16.52 -20.65 -23.69
C MET A 1 15.11 -20.11 -23.63
N PHE A 2 14.69 -19.34 -24.65
CA PHE A 2 13.34 -18.78 -24.71
C PHE A 2 12.35 -19.91 -25.00
N SER A 3 11.26 -19.95 -24.23
CA SER A 3 10.18 -20.92 -24.39
C SER A 3 9.37 -20.53 -25.63
N ASN A 4 9.29 -21.42 -26.64
CA ASN A 4 8.34 -21.29 -27.76
C ASN A 4 6.90 -21.62 -27.30
N SER A 5 6.46 -21.14 -26.13
CA SER A 5 5.11 -21.39 -25.64
C SER A 5 4.10 -20.59 -26.45
N LYS A 6 3.07 -21.28 -26.96
CA LYS A 6 1.92 -20.65 -27.62
C LYS A 6 0.93 -20.05 -26.62
N ASP A 7 1.08 -20.33 -25.33
CA ASP A 7 0.21 -19.80 -24.28
C ASP A 7 0.44 -18.28 -24.13
N PRO A 8 -0.60 -17.44 -24.30
CA PRO A 8 -0.50 -16.00 -24.08
C PRO A 8 0.06 -15.62 -22.70
N ILE A 9 -0.20 -16.42 -21.65
CA ILE A 9 0.26 -16.12 -20.29
C ILE A 9 1.76 -16.37 -20.16
N ASP A 10 2.28 -17.44 -20.76
CA ASP A 10 3.72 -17.71 -20.74
C ASP A 10 4.51 -16.60 -21.44
N ARG A 11 3.96 -16.03 -22.53
CA ARG A 11 4.55 -14.85 -23.19
C ARG A 11 4.55 -13.62 -22.30
N GLU A 12 3.46 -13.36 -21.60
CA GLU A 12 3.41 -12.25 -20.62
C GLU A 12 4.42 -12.47 -19.48
N VAL A 13 4.60 -13.70 -19.02
CA VAL A 13 5.64 -14.05 -18.03
C VAL A 13 7.03 -13.76 -18.58
N ASP A 14 7.32 -14.16 -19.82
CA ASP A 14 8.62 -13.87 -20.46
C ASP A 14 8.88 -12.35 -20.55
N GLU A 15 7.92 -11.58 -21.06
CA GLU A 15 8.01 -10.12 -21.13
C GLU A 15 8.24 -9.48 -19.76
N MET A 16 7.54 -9.95 -18.73
CA MET A 16 7.72 -9.45 -17.36
C MET A 16 9.11 -9.75 -16.80
N LEU A 17 9.64 -10.95 -17.03
CA LEU A 17 10.97 -11.34 -16.57
C LEU A 17 12.07 -10.57 -17.31
N GLU A 18 11.90 -10.33 -18.61
CA GLU A 18 12.78 -9.46 -19.40
C GLU A 18 12.77 -8.03 -18.87
N MET A 19 11.57 -7.49 -18.64
CA MET A 19 11.40 -6.15 -18.06
C MET A 19 12.06 -6.06 -16.68
N ALA A 20 11.88 -7.05 -15.81
CA ALA A 20 12.52 -7.08 -14.49
C ALA A 20 14.05 -7.12 -14.57
N LYS A 21 14.62 -7.77 -15.60
CA LYS A 21 16.07 -7.87 -15.84
C LYS A 21 16.68 -6.65 -16.52
N SER A 22 15.88 -5.65 -16.90
CA SER A 22 16.37 -4.43 -17.58
C SER A 22 17.31 -3.56 -16.75
N GLY A 23 17.41 -3.77 -15.43
CA GLY A 23 18.20 -2.94 -14.52
C GLY A 23 17.60 -1.56 -14.24
N LYS A 24 16.44 -1.23 -14.83
CA LYS A 24 15.74 0.05 -14.66
C LYS A 24 15.05 0.20 -13.31
N PHE A 25 14.63 -0.92 -12.71
CA PHE A 25 13.74 -0.91 -11.55
C PHE A 25 14.50 -1.09 -10.23
N GLU A 26 14.03 -0.41 -9.19
CA GLU A 26 14.53 -0.63 -7.83
C GLU A 26 13.76 -1.79 -7.17
N PRO A 27 14.43 -2.91 -6.82
CA PRO A 27 13.78 -4.05 -6.19
C PRO A 27 13.12 -3.66 -4.87
N GLY A 28 11.88 -4.10 -4.67
CA GLY A 28 11.16 -3.87 -3.42
C GLY A 28 10.73 -2.42 -3.16
N ILE A 29 10.85 -1.49 -4.12
CA ILE A 29 10.46 -0.08 -3.94
C ILE A 29 9.02 0.11 -3.43
N TYR A 30 8.12 -0.78 -3.84
CA TYR A 30 6.72 -0.80 -3.41
C TYR A 30 6.56 -1.15 -1.91
N ASN A 31 7.54 -1.77 -1.26
CA ASN A 31 7.47 -2.10 0.18
C ASN A 31 7.50 -0.85 1.07
N PHE A 32 8.17 0.21 0.62
CA PHE A 32 8.33 1.47 1.35
C PHE A 32 7.65 2.66 0.65
N CYS A 33 6.68 2.39 -0.23
CA CYS A 33 5.84 3.40 -0.85
C CYS A 33 4.58 3.72 -0.02
N ASP A 34 4.01 4.91 -0.25
CA ASP A 34 2.70 5.33 0.28
C ASP A 34 1.53 5.02 -0.67
N ARG A 35 1.80 4.32 -1.78
CA ARG A 35 0.85 3.97 -2.86
C ARG A 35 0.19 5.16 -3.55
N TRP A 36 0.65 6.40 -3.34
CA TRP A 36 0.09 7.57 -4.01
C TRP A 36 0.77 7.81 -5.35
N CYS A 37 0.52 6.91 -6.30
CA CYS A 37 1.24 6.84 -7.58
C CYS A 37 1.16 8.13 -8.40
N GLU A 38 0.01 8.82 -8.37
CA GLU A 38 -0.24 10.08 -9.09
C GLU A 38 0.66 11.23 -8.59
N LYS A 39 1.17 11.12 -7.36
CA LYS A 39 2.09 12.10 -6.75
C LYS A 39 3.49 11.52 -6.52
N CYS A 40 3.76 10.32 -7.03
CA CYS A 40 5.03 9.62 -6.83
C CYS A 40 6.10 10.09 -7.81
N LYS A 41 7.31 10.35 -7.30
CA LYS A 41 8.46 10.80 -8.11
C LYS A 41 9.32 9.67 -8.67
N ASP A 42 9.07 8.45 -8.22
CA ASP A 42 9.88 7.25 -8.55
C ASP A 42 9.10 6.25 -9.41
N THR A 43 8.06 6.72 -10.12
CA THR A 43 7.25 5.88 -11.02
C THR A 43 8.08 5.28 -12.15
N ASP A 44 9.14 5.97 -12.58
CA ASP A 44 10.11 5.52 -13.58
C ASP A 44 10.95 4.32 -13.11
N LYS A 45 11.13 4.16 -11.79
CA LYS A 45 11.89 3.06 -11.16
C LYS A 45 11.00 1.97 -10.55
N CYS A 46 9.68 2.12 -10.64
CA CYS A 46 8.72 1.20 -10.02
C CYS A 46 8.22 0.16 -11.03
N PHE A 47 8.69 -1.08 -10.88
CA PHE A 47 8.26 -2.21 -11.73
C PHE A 47 6.74 -2.42 -11.68
N LEU A 48 6.16 -2.31 -10.48
CA LEU A 48 4.73 -2.48 -10.28
C LEU A 48 3.91 -1.40 -10.99
N PHE A 49 4.38 -0.14 -10.98
CA PHE A 49 3.74 0.94 -11.71
C PHE A 49 3.81 0.70 -13.23
N ALA A 50 4.99 0.32 -13.74
CA ALA A 50 5.15 -0.01 -15.15
C ALA A 50 4.21 -1.14 -15.60
N GLN A 51 4.04 -2.16 -14.76
CA GLN A 51 3.12 -3.27 -15.02
C GLN A 51 1.65 -2.83 -14.99
N GLU A 52 1.26 -2.01 -14.01
CA GLU A 52 -0.10 -1.44 -13.92
C GLU A 52 -0.42 -0.59 -15.15
N GLU A 53 0.51 0.24 -15.62
CA GLU A 53 0.33 1.04 -16.85
C GLU A 53 0.24 0.16 -18.10
N GLN A 54 1.10 -0.86 -18.24
CA GLN A 54 1.02 -1.79 -19.36
C GLN A 54 -0.34 -2.51 -19.41
N ARG A 55 -0.88 -2.90 -18.25
CA ARG A 55 -2.22 -3.49 -18.14
C ARG A 55 -3.31 -2.51 -18.57
N LYS A 56 -3.26 -1.25 -18.11
CA LYS A 56 -4.20 -0.20 -18.53
C LYS A 56 -4.16 0.01 -20.04
N THR A 57 -2.98 0.13 -20.63
CA THR A 57 -2.83 0.28 -22.09
C THR A 57 -3.44 -0.91 -22.83
N ARG A 58 -3.17 -2.14 -22.40
CA ARG A 58 -3.77 -3.35 -23.00
C ARG A 58 -5.29 -3.36 -22.93
N LYS A 59 -5.89 -2.94 -21.82
CA LYS A 59 -7.35 -2.83 -21.69
C LYS A 59 -7.95 -1.87 -22.72
N VAL A 60 -7.35 -0.68 -22.83
CA VAL A 60 -7.76 0.35 -23.80
C VAL A 60 -7.64 -0.18 -25.22
N SER A 61 -6.50 -0.81 -25.56
CA SER A 61 -6.29 -1.40 -26.90
C SER A 61 -7.26 -2.53 -27.23
N ASN A 62 -7.74 -3.27 -26.22
CA ASN A 62 -8.68 -4.38 -26.39
C ASN A 62 -10.16 -3.96 -26.29
N GLY A 63 -10.46 -2.66 -26.22
CA GLY A 63 -11.83 -2.15 -26.11
C GLY A 63 -12.53 -2.45 -24.78
N LYS A 64 -11.80 -2.93 -23.77
CA LYS A 64 -12.31 -3.21 -22.43
C LYS A 64 -12.20 -1.95 -21.57
N ILE A 65 -13.11 -1.00 -21.79
CA ILE A 65 -13.10 0.33 -21.15
C ILE A 65 -14.05 0.41 -19.94
N ASN A 66 -14.97 -0.55 -19.77
CA ASN A 66 -16.00 -0.51 -18.73
C ASN A 66 -15.58 -1.20 -17.43
N ASP A 67 -16.06 -0.66 -16.31
CA ASP A 67 -16.03 -1.29 -14.97
C ASP A 67 -17.09 -2.41 -14.85
N ASP A 68 -17.15 -3.31 -15.83
CA ASP A 68 -18.05 -4.46 -15.78
C ASP A 68 -17.53 -5.50 -14.77
N GLU A 69 -18.41 -6.06 -13.95
CA GLU A 69 -18.05 -7.06 -12.92
C GLU A 69 -17.29 -8.27 -13.52
N GLU A 70 -17.64 -8.67 -14.75
CA GLU A 70 -16.97 -9.76 -15.47
C GLU A 70 -15.51 -9.42 -15.79
N ILE A 71 -15.24 -8.19 -16.22
CA ILE A 71 -13.89 -7.69 -16.51
C ILE A 71 -13.05 -7.70 -15.23
N PHE A 72 -13.65 -7.28 -14.10
CA PHE A 72 -12.98 -7.32 -12.80
C PHE A 72 -12.59 -8.75 -12.37
N TRP A 73 -13.51 -9.71 -12.47
CA TRP A 73 -13.22 -11.10 -12.09
C TRP A 73 -12.19 -11.75 -13.00
N ASP A 74 -12.22 -11.44 -14.30
CA ASP A 74 -11.22 -11.93 -15.25
C ASP A 74 -9.81 -11.42 -14.92
N GLU A 75 -9.67 -10.17 -14.46
CA GLU A 75 -8.39 -9.62 -14.03
C GLU A 75 -7.83 -10.31 -12.78
N ILE A 76 -8.71 -10.62 -11.83
CA ILE A 76 -8.32 -11.38 -10.64
C ILE A 76 -7.80 -12.76 -11.05
N LYS A 77 -8.57 -13.49 -11.86
CA LYS A 77 -8.16 -14.82 -12.37
C LYS A 77 -6.83 -14.75 -13.11
N HIS A 78 -6.68 -13.76 -14.00
CA HIS A 78 -5.45 -13.54 -14.77
C HIS A 78 -4.26 -13.28 -13.86
N SER A 79 -4.41 -12.42 -12.83
CA SER A 79 -3.33 -12.14 -11.88
C SER A 79 -2.91 -13.37 -11.08
N PHE A 80 -3.86 -14.23 -10.67
CA PHE A 80 -3.54 -15.48 -9.97
C PHE A 80 -2.83 -16.47 -10.88
N GLU A 81 -3.28 -16.63 -12.12
CA GLU A 81 -2.66 -17.54 -13.08
C GLU A 81 -1.24 -17.08 -13.44
N LEU A 82 -1.04 -15.79 -13.69
CA LEU A 82 0.27 -15.18 -13.91
C LEU A 82 1.21 -15.44 -12.71
N THR A 83 0.71 -15.24 -11.50
CA THR A 83 1.47 -15.50 -10.26
C THR A 83 1.85 -16.97 -10.13
N ARG A 84 0.91 -17.88 -10.40
CA ARG A 84 1.15 -19.34 -10.40
C ARG A 84 2.26 -19.71 -11.38
N ARG A 85 2.20 -19.21 -12.62
CA ARG A 85 3.21 -19.46 -13.66
C ARG A 85 4.60 -18.96 -13.26
N LEU A 86 4.68 -17.77 -12.66
CA LEU A 86 5.93 -17.21 -12.14
C LEU A 86 6.53 -18.09 -11.03
N ILE A 87 5.72 -18.51 -10.05
CA ILE A 87 6.17 -19.39 -8.96
C ILE A 87 6.67 -20.73 -9.53
N GLU A 88 5.88 -21.39 -10.38
CA GLU A 88 6.26 -22.67 -10.96
C GLU A 88 7.55 -22.60 -11.78
N ARG A 89 7.76 -21.48 -12.48
CA ARG A 89 8.99 -21.25 -13.22
C ARG A 89 10.18 -21.05 -12.29
N GLY A 90 10.04 -20.24 -11.25
CA GLY A 90 11.09 -20.06 -10.24
C GLY A 90 11.46 -21.38 -9.56
N LEU A 91 10.48 -22.19 -9.18
CA LEU A 91 10.72 -23.52 -8.61
C LEU A 91 11.48 -24.44 -9.58
N ARG A 92 11.10 -24.46 -10.86
CA ARG A 92 11.84 -25.24 -11.87
C ARG A 92 13.26 -24.75 -12.10
N GLU A 93 13.46 -23.43 -12.17
CA GLU A 93 14.79 -22.82 -12.38
C GLU A 93 15.74 -23.12 -11.21
N GLU A 94 15.22 -23.16 -9.98
CA GLU A 94 15.96 -23.52 -8.76
C GLU A 94 16.01 -25.04 -8.49
N GLY A 95 15.36 -25.87 -9.33
CA GLY A 95 15.31 -27.32 -9.15
C GLY A 95 14.54 -27.79 -7.90
N LEU A 96 13.59 -26.99 -7.42
CA LEU A 96 12.80 -27.24 -6.21
C LEU A 96 11.49 -27.98 -6.53
N ASP A 97 11.14 -28.96 -5.70
CA ASP A 97 9.84 -29.64 -5.76
C ASP A 97 8.75 -28.81 -5.04
N PRO A 98 7.68 -28.39 -5.75
CA PRO A 98 6.56 -27.68 -5.14
C PRO A 98 5.95 -28.37 -3.91
N GLN A 99 5.91 -29.71 -3.89
CA GLN A 99 5.31 -30.45 -2.77
C GLN A 99 6.17 -30.38 -1.51
N GLU A 100 7.49 -30.44 -1.65
CA GLU A 100 8.42 -30.28 -0.53
C GLU A 100 8.37 -28.84 0.02
N VAL A 101 8.37 -27.83 -0.85
CA VAL A 101 8.20 -26.42 -0.45
C VAL A 101 6.90 -26.22 0.34
N LEU A 102 5.80 -26.84 -0.11
CA LEU A 102 4.51 -26.75 0.58
C LEU A 102 4.54 -27.44 1.95
N LYS A 103 5.23 -28.57 2.09
CA LYS A 103 5.40 -29.27 3.38
C LYS A 103 6.20 -28.43 4.37
N GLU A 104 7.28 -27.80 3.93
CA GLU A 104 8.08 -26.91 4.75
C GLU A 104 7.29 -25.67 5.20
N ALA A 105 6.58 -25.02 4.27
CA ALA A 105 5.73 -23.87 4.58
C ALA A 105 4.64 -24.20 5.61
N LYS A 106 4.04 -25.40 5.54
CA LYS A 106 3.04 -25.86 6.52
C LYS A 106 3.63 -26.06 7.92
N LYS A 107 4.86 -26.58 8.05
CA LYS A 107 5.55 -26.70 9.35
C LYS A 107 5.83 -25.32 9.96
N GLN A 108 6.06 -24.32 9.14
CA GLN A 108 6.30 -22.94 9.57
C GLN A 108 5.01 -22.22 10.01
N LYS A 109 3.84 -22.69 9.56
CA LYS A 109 2.52 -22.06 9.82
C LYS A 109 2.02 -22.25 11.27
N GLU A 110 2.56 -23.19 12.03
CA GLU A 110 2.26 -23.36 13.47
C GLU A 110 2.81 -22.21 14.34
N TRP A 111 3.58 -21.27 13.77
CA TRP A 111 4.33 -20.26 14.52
C TRP A 111 3.67 -18.87 14.69
N ASP A 112 2.53 -18.56 14.05
CA ASP A 112 2.17 -17.14 13.82
C ASP A 112 0.76 -16.67 14.20
N ASP A 113 -0.09 -17.50 14.85
CA ASP A 113 -1.40 -17.04 15.33
C ASP A 113 -1.30 -15.96 16.45
N ASP A 114 -0.16 -15.89 17.16
CA ASP A 114 0.10 -14.89 18.22
C ASP A 114 0.73 -13.59 17.68
N ALA A 115 1.27 -13.58 16.45
CA ALA A 115 1.98 -12.41 15.94
C ALA A 115 1.07 -11.23 15.62
N ASP A 116 -0.17 -11.50 15.21
CA ASP A 116 -1.10 -10.43 14.85
C ASP A 116 -1.60 -9.67 16.09
N THR A 117 -1.83 -10.38 17.21
CA THR A 117 -2.26 -9.77 18.48
C THR A 117 -1.11 -9.15 19.30
N ARG A 118 0.13 -9.56 19.05
CA ARG A 118 1.32 -9.05 19.74
C ARG A 118 1.46 -7.53 19.65
N TYR A 119 1.07 -6.97 18.51
CA TYR A 119 1.18 -5.53 18.27
C TYR A 119 -0.02 -4.73 18.78
N ASP A 120 -1.10 -5.39 19.19
CA ASP A 120 -2.32 -4.72 19.69
C ASP A 120 -2.09 -3.94 20.98
N ARG A 121 -1.01 -4.24 21.70
CA ARG A 121 -0.60 -3.54 22.93
C ARG A 121 0.43 -2.45 22.70
N VAL A 122 0.96 -2.31 21.48
CA VAL A 122 2.01 -1.32 21.19
C VAL A 122 1.38 0.07 21.13
N LYS A 123 1.79 0.93 22.06
CA LYS A 123 1.20 2.27 22.27
C LYS A 123 1.11 3.12 21.00
N CYS A 124 2.15 3.13 20.16
CA CYS A 124 2.15 3.93 18.94
C CYS A 124 1.14 3.42 17.91
N LEU A 125 0.97 2.10 17.78
CA LEU A 125 -0.03 1.49 16.90
C LEU A 125 -1.46 1.73 17.41
N ILE A 126 -1.69 1.60 18.73
CA ILE A 126 -2.98 1.93 19.36
C ILE A 126 -3.36 3.38 19.05
N LEU A 127 -2.44 4.32 19.26
CA LEU A 127 -2.69 5.74 19.02
C LEU A 127 -2.95 6.03 17.53
N ALA A 128 -2.24 5.37 16.61
CA ALA A 128 -2.46 5.51 15.18
C ALA A 128 -3.81 4.91 14.72
N ARG A 129 -4.21 3.77 15.27
CA ARG A 129 -5.55 3.19 15.02
C ARG A 129 -6.66 4.10 15.57
N LYS A 130 -6.44 4.70 16.74
CA LYS A 130 -7.36 5.72 17.27
C LYS A 130 -7.45 6.93 16.34
N TYR A 131 -6.31 7.45 15.87
CA TYR A 131 -6.27 8.53 14.88
C TYR A 131 -7.05 8.17 13.61
N MET A 132 -6.80 7.00 13.03
CA MET A 132 -7.54 6.49 11.87
C MET A 132 -9.05 6.52 12.13
N LYS A 133 -9.53 5.91 13.23
CA LYS A 133 -10.96 5.83 13.53
C LYS A 133 -11.62 7.20 13.68
N GLU A 134 -11.00 8.10 14.44
CA GLU A 134 -11.57 9.42 14.70
C GLU A 134 -11.56 10.30 13.44
N VAL A 135 -10.51 10.21 12.61
CA VAL A 135 -10.47 10.91 11.32
C VAL A 135 -11.48 10.34 10.34
N HIS A 136 -11.66 9.02 10.30
CA HIS A 136 -12.66 8.38 9.46
C HIS A 136 -14.07 8.89 9.80
N ASN A 137 -14.42 8.92 11.09
CA ASN A 137 -15.68 9.48 11.56
C ASN A 137 -15.84 10.96 11.18
N PHE A 138 -14.77 11.75 11.30
CA PHE A 138 -14.78 13.15 10.87
C PHE A 138 -15.06 13.28 9.37
N LEU A 139 -14.35 12.51 8.53
CA LEU A 139 -14.51 12.55 7.08
C LEU A 139 -15.90 12.08 6.65
N ASP A 140 -16.43 11.02 7.25
CA ASP A 140 -17.79 10.54 6.98
C ASP A 140 -18.84 11.63 7.25
N ASN A 141 -18.73 12.31 8.40
CA ASN A 141 -19.63 13.41 8.73
C ASN A 141 -19.43 14.61 7.80
N PHE A 142 -18.18 14.96 7.50
CA PHE A 142 -17.84 16.03 6.57
C PHE A 142 -18.43 15.79 5.17
N HIS A 143 -18.30 14.58 4.65
CA HIS A 143 -18.88 14.18 3.37
C HIS A 143 -20.42 14.16 3.42
N ARG A 144 -21.03 13.63 4.48
CA ARG A 144 -22.50 13.66 4.65
C ARG A 144 -23.06 15.07 4.66
N SER A 145 -22.43 16.00 5.38
CA SER A 145 -22.84 17.41 5.35
C SER A 145 -22.74 17.99 3.94
N ARG A 146 -21.69 17.66 3.17
CA ARG A 146 -21.61 18.07 1.76
C ARG A 146 -22.78 17.53 0.92
N PHE A 147 -23.19 16.28 1.13
CA PHE A 147 -24.27 15.65 0.37
C PHE A 147 -25.68 16.05 0.81
N GLN A 148 -25.90 16.42 2.08
CA GLN A 148 -27.23 16.80 2.59
C GLN A 148 -27.62 18.26 2.29
N PHE A 149 -26.66 19.18 2.27
CA PHE A 149 -26.96 20.59 2.01
C PHE A 149 -27.40 20.87 0.56
N TYR A 150 -26.98 20.03 -0.39
CA TYR A 150 -27.29 20.21 -1.81
C TYR A 150 -28.78 19.91 -2.14
N PRO A 151 -29.39 18.78 -1.72
CA PRO A 151 -30.80 18.51 -1.95
C PRO A 151 -31.76 19.35 -1.09
N GLU A 152 -31.39 19.71 0.14
CA GLU A 152 -32.29 20.41 1.06
C GLU A 152 -32.36 21.92 0.81
N PHE A 153 -31.24 22.54 0.40
CA PHE A 153 -31.15 23.99 0.26
C PHE A 153 -30.72 24.46 -1.13
N GLY A 154 -30.42 23.54 -2.06
CA GLY A 154 -29.93 23.89 -3.40
C GLY A 154 -28.58 24.61 -3.39
N MET A 155 -27.83 24.52 -2.29
CA MET A 155 -26.55 25.18 -2.11
C MET A 155 -25.41 24.16 -2.20
N GLU A 156 -24.50 24.37 -3.15
CA GLU A 156 -23.21 23.69 -3.14
C GLU A 156 -22.27 24.45 -2.20
N ILE A 157 -21.86 23.79 -1.10
CA ILE A 157 -20.80 24.34 -0.27
C ILE A 157 -19.48 24.09 -1.00
N ASP A 158 -18.83 25.16 -1.44
CA ASP A 158 -17.53 25.08 -2.09
C ASP A 158 -16.42 24.70 -1.09
N PHE A 159 -15.77 23.57 -1.39
CA PHE A 159 -14.63 23.04 -0.64
C PHE A 159 -13.40 22.90 -1.54
N SER A 160 -13.41 23.51 -2.73
CA SER A 160 -12.29 23.47 -3.67
C SER A 160 -10.99 24.00 -3.07
N ASP A 161 -11.09 25.00 -2.20
CA ASP A 161 -9.96 25.62 -1.51
C ASP A 161 -9.28 24.70 -0.48
N ILE A 162 -9.97 23.68 0.03
CA ILE A 162 -9.45 22.71 1.01
C ILE A 162 -9.33 21.27 0.46
N LYS A 163 -9.58 21.08 -0.84
CA LYS A 163 -9.61 19.76 -1.48
C LYS A 163 -8.32 18.97 -1.24
N ASP A 164 -7.15 19.60 -1.44
CA ASP A 164 -5.85 18.95 -1.30
C ASP A 164 -5.57 18.48 0.14
N GLU A 165 -5.99 19.28 1.13
CA GLU A 165 -5.85 18.91 2.54
C GLU A 165 -6.74 17.72 2.90
N ILE A 166 -8.00 17.74 2.47
CA ILE A 166 -8.94 16.64 2.70
C ILE A 166 -8.47 15.36 2.02
N GLU A 167 -8.01 15.42 0.76
CA GLU A 167 -7.44 14.27 0.06
C GLU A 167 -6.21 13.72 0.80
N THR A 168 -5.33 14.60 1.29
CA THR A 168 -4.14 14.18 2.05
C THR A 168 -4.52 13.51 3.37
N ILE A 169 -5.48 14.07 4.11
CA ILE A 169 -5.99 13.48 5.35
C ILE A 169 -6.64 12.12 5.07
N ASN A 170 -7.51 12.05 4.05
CA ASN A 170 -8.18 10.83 3.62
C ASN A 170 -7.16 9.74 3.22
N TRP A 171 -6.10 10.10 2.50
CA TRP A 171 -5.07 9.15 2.09
C TRP A 171 -4.28 8.58 3.28
N TYR A 172 -3.78 9.43 4.16
CA TYR A 172 -2.81 9.01 5.18
C TYR A 172 -3.45 8.47 6.47
N HIS A 173 -4.73 8.72 6.75
CA HIS A 173 -5.35 8.25 8.00
C HIS A 173 -5.46 6.73 8.09
N THR A 174 -5.81 6.05 7.00
CA THR A 174 -5.83 4.58 6.92
C THR A 174 -4.43 4.00 6.76
N LEU A 175 -3.55 4.70 6.05
CA LEU A 175 -2.22 4.22 5.74
C LEU A 175 -1.29 4.19 6.96
N LEU A 176 -1.39 5.20 7.84
CA LEU A 176 -0.52 5.34 9.00
C LEU A 176 -0.45 4.08 9.91
N PRO A 177 -1.58 3.53 10.42
CA PRO A 177 -1.53 2.35 11.27
C PRO A 177 -0.95 1.13 10.55
N VAL A 178 -1.26 0.94 9.27
CA VAL A 178 -0.72 -0.18 8.46
C VAL A 178 0.80 -0.09 8.34
N LYS A 179 1.34 1.12 8.09
CA LYS A 179 2.79 1.31 7.96
C LYS A 179 3.53 1.24 9.30
N ILE A 180 2.89 1.64 10.40
CA ILE A 180 3.43 1.40 11.75
C ILE A 180 3.50 -0.10 12.03
N TRP A 181 2.41 -0.84 11.79
CA TRP A 181 2.39 -2.29 11.98
C TRP A 181 3.49 -2.96 11.15
N ARG A 182 3.64 -2.60 9.87
CA ARG A 182 4.71 -3.15 9.02
C ARG A 182 6.09 -2.85 9.57
N PHE A 183 6.36 -1.62 10.00
CA PHE A 183 7.65 -1.28 10.62
C PHE A 183 7.94 -2.11 11.89
N LEU A 184 6.93 -2.28 12.75
CA LEU A 184 7.06 -3.09 13.97
C LEU A 184 7.31 -4.56 13.65
N TYR A 185 6.59 -5.10 12.68
CA TYR A 185 6.77 -6.46 12.17
C TYR A 185 8.20 -6.65 11.66
N GLU A 186 8.67 -5.81 10.75
CA GLU A 186 10.02 -5.91 10.18
C GLU A 186 11.11 -5.79 11.24
N LYS A 187 10.94 -4.89 12.21
CA LYS A 187 11.86 -4.72 13.34
C LYS A 187 11.96 -5.98 14.19
N GLU A 188 10.85 -6.69 14.38
CA GLU A 188 10.83 -7.93 15.16
C GLU A 188 11.36 -9.12 14.34
N SER A 189 10.96 -9.24 13.08
CA SER A 189 11.47 -10.24 12.14
C SER A 189 12.98 -10.15 12.04
N LEU A 190 13.55 -8.94 11.97
CA LEU A 190 14.99 -8.72 11.96
C LEU A 190 15.71 -9.30 13.18
N LYS A 191 15.10 -9.25 14.37
CA LYS A 191 15.71 -9.80 15.60
C LYS A 191 15.72 -11.32 15.60
N ARG A 192 14.75 -11.94 14.94
CA ARG A 192 14.54 -13.39 14.90
C ARG A 192 15.30 -14.05 13.75
N GLU A 193 15.63 -13.28 12.71
CA GLU A 193 16.35 -13.79 11.55
C GLU A 193 17.75 -14.31 11.95
N LYS A 194 17.97 -15.59 11.65
CA LYS A 194 19.21 -16.31 11.97
C LYS A 194 20.18 -16.32 10.80
N ASN A 195 19.66 -16.24 9.57
CA ASN A 195 20.49 -16.13 8.38
C ASN A 195 21.12 -14.73 8.32
N GLU A 196 22.45 -14.67 8.36
CA GLU A 196 23.16 -13.39 8.44
C GLU A 196 23.00 -12.53 7.19
N GLU A 197 22.94 -13.14 6.01
CA GLU A 197 22.76 -12.44 4.75
C GLU A 197 21.38 -11.79 4.67
N LEU A 198 20.32 -12.56 4.97
CA LEU A 198 18.95 -12.05 5.02
C LEU A 198 18.83 -10.94 6.08
N ARG A 199 19.42 -11.14 7.26
CA ARG A 199 19.44 -10.13 8.32
C ARG A 199 20.09 -8.81 7.87
N ARG A 200 21.20 -8.87 7.10
CA ARG A 200 21.86 -7.68 6.54
C ARG A 200 20.95 -6.96 5.53
N LEU A 201 20.28 -7.70 4.66
CA LEU A 201 19.33 -7.14 3.68
C LEU A 201 18.15 -6.46 4.40
N MET A 202 17.53 -7.13 5.36
CA MET A 202 16.43 -6.59 6.16
C MET A 202 16.85 -5.32 6.93
N ALA A 203 18.04 -5.32 7.54
CA ALA A 203 18.56 -4.17 8.28
C ALA A 203 18.75 -2.94 7.38
N LYS A 204 19.09 -3.13 6.10
CA LYS A 204 19.23 -2.05 5.11
C LYS A 204 17.89 -1.38 4.79
N ASP A 205 16.79 -2.14 4.78
CA ASP A 205 15.46 -1.63 4.42
C ASP A 205 14.69 -1.08 5.62
N LEU A 206 14.99 -1.49 6.85
CA LEU A 206 14.29 -1.03 8.06
C LEU A 206 14.18 0.52 8.18
N PRO A 207 15.23 1.32 7.89
CA PRO A 207 15.13 2.78 7.88
C PRO A 207 14.12 3.34 6.87
N LYS A 208 13.87 2.64 5.75
CA LYS A 208 12.90 3.07 4.73
C LYS A 208 11.46 2.96 5.26
N TYR A 209 11.14 1.89 5.99
CA TYR A 209 9.83 1.76 6.67
C TYR A 209 9.63 2.85 7.71
N PHE A 210 10.66 3.14 8.52
CA PHE A 210 10.63 4.23 9.50
C PHE A 210 10.40 5.59 8.84
N HIS A 211 11.11 5.86 7.74
CA HIS A 211 10.94 7.09 6.95
C HIS A 211 9.51 7.24 6.43
N LEU A 212 8.92 6.16 5.91
CA LEU A 212 7.54 6.17 5.43
C LEU A 212 6.54 6.52 6.54
N VAL A 213 6.68 5.93 7.74
CA VAL A 213 5.79 6.30 8.86
C VAL A 213 5.94 7.78 9.21
N ARG A 214 7.17 8.30 9.26
CA ARG A 214 7.41 9.73 9.49
C ARG A 214 6.77 10.61 8.40
N LYS A 215 6.86 10.18 7.14
CA LYS A 215 6.22 10.86 6.00
C LYS A 215 4.71 10.93 6.20
N CYS A 216 4.06 9.82 6.56
CA CYS A 216 2.62 9.79 6.85
C CYS A 216 2.24 10.79 7.94
N ILE A 217 2.95 10.76 9.09
CA ILE A 217 2.69 11.66 10.21
C ILE A 217 2.86 13.13 9.78
N GLN A 218 3.97 13.44 9.09
CA GLN A 218 4.28 14.81 8.69
C GLN A 218 3.26 15.34 7.68
N LYS A 219 2.91 14.55 6.66
CA LYS A 219 1.92 14.92 5.64
C LYS A 219 0.54 15.15 6.25
N SER A 220 0.09 14.26 7.14
CA SER A 220 -1.17 14.45 7.86
C SER A 220 -1.15 15.72 8.72
N LYS A 221 -0.08 15.98 9.50
CA LYS A 221 0.02 17.19 10.32
C LYS A 221 -0.04 18.46 9.46
N THR A 222 0.73 18.52 8.38
CA THR A 222 0.74 19.67 7.49
C THR A 222 -0.63 19.89 6.85
N ALA A 223 -1.34 18.83 6.46
CA ALA A 223 -2.69 18.94 5.93
C ALA A 223 -3.67 19.51 6.97
N TRP A 224 -3.66 19.00 8.22
CA TRP A 224 -4.49 19.56 9.29
C TRP A 224 -4.15 21.02 9.61
N GLN A 225 -2.87 21.38 9.62
CA GLN A 225 -2.43 22.77 9.84
C GLN A 225 -2.92 23.71 8.74
N ASN A 226 -2.85 23.29 7.48
CA ASN A 226 -3.34 24.10 6.37
C ASN A 226 -4.87 24.18 6.35
N LEU A 227 -5.55 23.07 6.63
CA LEU A 227 -7.01 23.01 6.69
C LEU A 227 -7.55 23.98 7.74
N THR A 228 -6.99 23.95 8.94
CA THR A 228 -7.40 24.83 10.05
C THR A 228 -7.07 26.31 9.82
N LYS A 229 -6.00 26.61 9.07
CA LYS A 229 -5.69 27.98 8.64
C LYS A 229 -6.70 28.51 7.62
N LYS A 230 -7.14 27.67 6.68
CA LYS A 230 -8.12 28.03 5.65
C LYS A 230 -9.54 28.09 6.21
N ARG A 231 -9.86 27.23 7.18
CA ARG A 231 -11.18 27.07 7.79
C ARG A 231 -11.06 27.14 9.31
N GLY A 232 -11.21 28.35 9.85
CA GLY A 232 -11.06 28.63 11.28
C GLY A 232 -12.07 27.87 12.14
N GLU A 233 -13.25 27.56 11.60
CA GLU A 233 -14.26 26.73 12.24
C GLU A 233 -13.78 25.29 12.52
N LEU A 234 -12.77 24.80 11.79
CA LEU A 234 -12.17 23.49 11.98
C LEU A 234 -10.96 23.51 12.93
N ALA A 235 -10.56 24.66 13.47
CA ALA A 235 -9.33 24.83 14.26
C ALA A 235 -9.24 23.90 15.48
N SER A 236 -10.34 23.75 16.22
CA SER A 236 -10.40 22.86 17.39
C SER A 236 -10.17 21.39 17.00
N VAL A 237 -10.90 20.94 15.97
CA VAL A 237 -10.82 19.57 15.45
C VAL A 237 -9.43 19.25 14.90
N GLY A 238 -8.87 20.15 14.09
CA GLY A 238 -7.52 19.94 13.56
C GLY A 238 -6.44 19.94 14.64
N SER A 239 -6.57 20.77 15.68
CA SER A 239 -5.66 20.77 16.83
C SER A 239 -5.69 19.44 17.57
N GLN A 240 -6.88 18.89 17.82
CA GLN A 240 -7.05 17.56 18.41
C GLN A 240 -6.33 16.48 17.60
N PHE A 241 -6.48 16.47 16.28
CA PHE A 241 -5.84 15.49 15.41
C PHE A 241 -4.31 15.64 15.33
N ILE A 242 -3.81 16.87 15.30
CA ILE A 242 -2.37 17.14 15.37
C ILE A 242 -1.78 16.62 16.69
N ASP A 243 -2.47 16.82 17.81
CA ASP A 243 -2.06 16.31 19.12
C ASP A 243 -2.04 14.78 19.18
N MET A 244 -3.01 14.12 18.56
CA MET A 244 -2.99 12.66 18.42
C MET A 244 -1.76 12.21 17.64
N LEU A 245 -1.46 12.85 16.50
CA LEU A 245 -0.27 12.55 15.70
C LEU A 245 1.05 12.86 16.43
N ASN A 246 1.09 13.85 17.32
CA ASN A 246 2.25 14.15 18.17
C ASN A 246 2.54 13.06 19.21
N LYS A 247 1.51 12.33 19.64
CA LYS A 247 1.62 11.23 20.61
C LYS A 247 2.09 9.92 19.97
N VAL A 248 1.97 9.77 18.65
CA VAL A 248 2.50 8.62 17.90
C VAL A 248 4.02 8.72 17.81
N LYS A 249 4.71 8.11 18.77
CA LYS A 249 6.19 8.03 18.83
C LYS A 249 6.63 6.59 18.61
N LEU A 250 7.48 6.36 17.60
CA LEU A 250 8.06 5.06 17.22
C LEU A 250 9.26 4.67 18.09
#